data_AF-A0A819Z9D5-F1
#
_entry.id   AF-A0A819Z9D5-F1
#
_cell.length_a   1.000
_cell.length_b   1.000
_cell.length_c   1.000
_cell.angle_alpha   90.00
_cell.angle_beta   90.00
_cell.angle_gamma   90.00
#
_symmetry.space_group_name_H-M   'P 1'
#
loop_
_entity.id
_entity.type
_entity.pdbx_description
1 polymer ?
#
loop_
_entity_poly.entity_id
_entity_poly.type
_entity_poly.pdbx_seq_one_letter_code
_entity_poly.pdbx_strand_id
1 'polypeptide(L)'
;IGFARSIYDRLRDEYKEATSITQTNLPVKVLEYCRGLFTDELYQQLMSVTNQIERKLTKSDFDSTLLTPLSSTSPALEFVKSVCCLLFLLHDMHDDVMNLRRDLLKLLKLSEYSEMTTTNLSSLTSFVIPQLVCSNCNHYRDIDLYREINSTINKDSNDDEQYRQYQYTCNQCHTAYDQTVIEQYLLNHLQTLILENVLQDAICNKCHFVRNVNYKIYCDCGELYQNLHTTKFLNDTCIILSQIASKHQMIALQQQIQFLNRLNHWNE
;
A
#
# COMPACT_ATOMS: atom_id res chain seq x y z
N ILE A 1 -8.63 16.49 -10.43
CA ILE A 1 -9.00 15.47 -9.42
C ILE A 1 -10.02 14.45 -9.96
N GLY A 2 -11.11 14.86 -10.63
CA GLY A 2 -12.09 13.92 -11.22
C GLY A 2 -11.55 12.99 -12.31
N PHE A 3 -10.61 13.46 -13.13
CA PHE A 3 -9.98 12.65 -14.20
C PHE A 3 -9.10 11.53 -13.64
N ALA A 4 -8.25 11.84 -12.65
CA ALA A 4 -7.42 10.84 -11.97
C ALA A 4 -8.26 9.81 -11.20
N ARG A 5 -9.38 10.24 -10.59
CA ARG A 5 -10.33 9.34 -9.91
C ARG A 5 -11.02 8.40 -10.89
N SER A 6 -11.44 8.89 -12.05
CA SER A 6 -12.05 8.08 -13.12
C SER A 6 -11.08 7.08 -13.75
N ILE A 7 -9.79 7.43 -13.86
CA ILE A 7 -8.73 6.51 -14.31
C ILE A 7 -8.49 5.45 -13.24
N TYR A 8 -8.37 5.85 -11.98
CA TYR A 8 -8.10 4.93 -10.89
C TYR A 8 -9.25 3.94 -10.61
N ASP A 9 -10.49 4.38 -10.70
CA ASP A 9 -11.65 3.50 -10.54
C ASP A 9 -11.78 2.53 -11.74
N ARG A 10 -11.48 2.97 -12.97
CA ARG A 10 -11.38 2.08 -14.14
C ARG A 10 -10.26 1.05 -14.01
N LEU A 11 -9.06 1.48 -13.59
CA LEU A 11 -7.93 0.58 -13.38
C LEU A 11 -8.19 -0.41 -12.24
N ARG A 12 -8.95 -0.03 -11.21
CA ARG A 12 -9.36 -0.92 -10.11
C ARG A 12 -10.32 -2.00 -10.59
N ASP A 13 -11.28 -1.65 -11.43
CA ASP A 13 -12.25 -2.60 -11.97
C ASP A 13 -11.58 -3.54 -12.99
N GLU A 14 -10.70 -3.01 -13.85
CA GLU A 14 -9.84 -3.81 -14.75
C GLU A 14 -8.87 -4.72 -13.98
N TYR A 15 -8.35 -4.30 -12.81
CA TYR A 15 -7.46 -5.12 -11.98
C TYR A 15 -8.18 -6.32 -11.35
N LYS A 16 -9.46 -6.16 -10.97
CA LYS A 16 -10.29 -7.27 -10.49
C LYS A 16 -10.60 -8.30 -11.58
N GLU A 17 -10.67 -7.88 -12.84
CA GLU A 17 -10.79 -8.77 -13.99
C GLU A 17 -9.44 -9.39 -14.40
N ALA A 18 -8.35 -8.61 -14.33
CA ALA A 18 -7.01 -9.02 -14.76
C ALA A 18 -6.35 -10.07 -13.86
N THR A 19 -6.81 -10.26 -12.61
CA THR A 19 -6.36 -11.39 -11.77
C THR A 19 -6.77 -12.75 -12.36
N SER A 20 -7.61 -12.76 -13.40
CA SER A 20 -8.01 -13.95 -14.16
C SER A 20 -7.49 -14.01 -15.61
N ILE A 21 -6.74 -13.01 -16.08
CA ILE A 21 -6.30 -12.91 -17.48
C ILE A 21 -4.78 -12.74 -17.55
N THR A 22 -4.07 -13.87 -17.50
CA THR A 22 -2.67 -13.99 -17.92
C THR A 22 -2.62 -13.97 -19.44
N GLN A 23 -2.18 -12.83 -20.02
CA GLN A 23 -1.85 -12.52 -21.42
C GLN A 23 -2.76 -11.45 -22.04
N THR A 24 -2.24 -10.24 -22.12
CA THR A 24 -2.71 -9.24 -23.10
C THR A 24 -2.36 -9.75 -24.49
N ASN A 25 -3.31 -10.40 -25.18
CA ASN A 25 -3.19 -10.78 -26.59
C ASN A 25 -3.23 -9.53 -27.51
N LEU A 26 -2.32 -8.58 -27.32
CA LEU A 26 -2.18 -7.43 -28.21
C LEU A 26 -1.38 -7.84 -29.46
N PRO A 27 -1.79 -7.41 -30.67
CA PRO A 27 -1.02 -7.67 -31.87
C PRO A 27 0.40 -7.08 -31.78
N VAL A 28 1.41 -7.85 -32.21
CA VAL A 28 2.84 -7.49 -32.11
C VAL A 28 3.15 -6.08 -32.62
N LYS A 29 2.52 -5.67 -33.75
CA LYS A 29 2.69 -4.33 -34.33
C LYS A 29 2.21 -3.19 -33.42
N VAL A 30 1.17 -3.44 -32.62
CA VAL A 30 0.64 -2.45 -31.67
C VAL A 30 1.60 -2.32 -30.48
N LEU A 31 2.14 -3.44 -29.99
CA LEU A 31 3.16 -3.43 -28.93
C LEU A 31 4.44 -2.69 -29.36
N GLU A 32 4.93 -2.91 -30.58
CA GLU A 32 6.08 -2.18 -31.12
C GLU A 32 5.82 -0.68 -31.21
N TYR A 33 4.62 -0.27 -31.65
CA TYR A 33 4.23 1.13 -31.69
C TYR A 33 4.13 1.75 -30.28
N CYS A 34 3.54 1.03 -29.32
CA CYS A 34 3.48 1.46 -27.92
C CYS A 34 4.88 1.60 -27.29
N ARG A 35 5.81 0.67 -27.60
CA ARG A 35 7.21 0.78 -27.18
C ARG A 35 7.89 2.02 -27.76
N GLY A 36 7.68 2.31 -29.05
CA GLY A 36 8.22 3.53 -29.68
C GLY A 36 7.67 4.81 -29.05
N LEU A 37 6.35 4.90 -28.82
CA LEU A 37 5.75 6.04 -28.11
C LEU A 37 6.30 6.20 -26.69
N PHE A 38 6.54 5.09 -26.00
CA PHE A 38 7.08 5.12 -24.66
C PHE A 38 8.51 5.65 -24.62
N THR A 39 9.39 5.16 -25.50
CA THR A 39 10.79 5.60 -25.54
C THR A 39 10.95 7.03 -26.04
N ASP A 40 10.14 7.44 -27.01
CA ASP A 40 10.34 8.71 -27.71
C ASP A 40 9.65 9.88 -26.98
N GLU A 41 8.42 9.68 -26.51
CA GLU A 41 7.60 10.74 -25.93
C GLU A 41 7.52 10.66 -24.41
N LEU A 42 7.06 9.51 -23.87
CA LEU A 42 6.81 9.38 -22.43
C LEU A 42 8.11 9.43 -21.62
N TYR A 43 9.19 8.84 -22.11
CA TYR A 43 10.49 8.85 -21.45
C TYR A 43 10.99 10.28 -21.20
N GLN A 44 10.97 11.11 -22.24
CA GLN A 44 11.41 12.50 -22.20
C GLN A 44 10.51 13.34 -21.28
N GLN A 45 9.19 13.14 -21.38
CA GLN A 45 8.22 13.84 -20.54
C GLN A 45 8.42 13.49 -19.06
N LEU A 46 8.57 12.21 -18.71
CA LEU A 46 8.76 11.77 -17.32
C LEU A 46 10.08 12.29 -16.74
N MET A 47 11.16 12.31 -17.54
CA MET A 47 12.43 12.89 -17.12
C MET A 47 12.32 14.40 -16.85
N SER A 48 11.65 15.14 -17.73
CA SER A 48 11.41 16.58 -17.58
C SER A 48 10.53 16.90 -16.37
N VAL A 49 9.42 16.18 -16.21
CA VAL A 49 8.49 16.35 -15.07
C VAL A 49 9.20 16.05 -13.75
N THR A 50 9.99 14.97 -13.67
CA THR A 50 10.73 14.62 -12.45
C THR A 50 11.70 15.72 -12.04
N ASN A 51 12.44 16.30 -12.99
CA ASN A 51 13.35 17.43 -12.74
C ASN A 51 12.59 18.70 -12.30
N GLN A 52 11.43 18.96 -12.90
CA GLN A 52 10.58 20.07 -12.49
C GLN A 52 10.04 19.89 -11.07
N ILE A 53 9.63 18.69 -10.70
CA ILE A 53 9.17 18.36 -9.34
C ILE A 53 10.32 18.54 -8.35
N GLU A 54 11.51 18.01 -8.64
CA GLU A 54 12.68 18.14 -7.77
C GLU A 54 13.06 19.60 -7.52
N ARG A 55 12.93 20.47 -8.53
CA ARG A 55 13.25 21.89 -8.42
C ARG A 55 12.17 22.73 -7.73
N LYS A 56 10.90 22.37 -7.90
CA LYS A 56 9.76 23.20 -7.46
C LYS A 56 9.16 22.77 -6.13
N LEU A 57 9.23 21.48 -5.79
CA LEU A 57 8.57 20.92 -4.62
C LEU A 57 9.62 20.53 -3.58
N THR A 58 9.48 21.10 -2.40
CA THR A 58 10.28 20.77 -1.23
C THR A 58 9.50 19.85 -0.28
N LYS A 59 10.18 19.18 0.66
CA LYS A 59 9.52 18.28 1.62
C LYS A 59 8.44 18.98 2.46
N SER A 60 8.52 20.30 2.64
CA SER A 60 7.52 21.10 3.35
C SER A 60 6.22 21.34 2.56
N ASP A 61 6.22 21.12 1.25
CA ASP A 61 5.03 21.26 0.40
C ASP A 61 4.18 19.98 0.38
N PHE A 62 4.73 18.86 0.87
CA PHE A 62 3.94 17.65 1.09
C PHE A 62 3.14 17.80 2.38
N ASP A 63 1.83 17.83 2.21
CA ASP A 63 0.86 17.85 3.29
C ASP A 63 1.13 16.65 4.21
N SER A 64 1.60 16.92 5.43
CA SER A 64 1.92 15.92 6.46
C SER A 64 0.68 15.11 6.89
N THR A 65 -0.49 15.45 6.35
CA THR A 65 -1.74 14.71 6.48
C THR A 65 -1.86 13.49 5.56
N LEU A 66 -1.05 13.34 4.51
CA LEU A 66 -1.07 12.15 3.66
C LEU A 66 -0.30 11.01 4.34
N LEU A 67 -1.03 10.01 4.87
CA LEU A 67 -0.53 8.80 5.55
C LEU A 67 0.16 7.85 4.57
N THR A 68 1.20 8.37 3.97
CA THR A 68 2.04 7.66 3.07
C THR A 68 3.40 7.59 3.77
N PRO A 69 4.14 6.46 3.71
CA PRO A 69 5.54 6.46 4.12
C PRO A 69 6.40 7.47 3.33
N LEU A 70 5.81 8.17 2.37
CA LEU A 70 6.22 9.42 1.73
C LEU A 70 6.79 10.50 2.68
N SER A 71 6.42 10.54 3.97
CA SER A 71 6.82 11.66 4.86
C SER A 71 8.33 11.78 5.09
N SER A 72 9.12 10.75 4.76
CA SER A 72 10.59 10.77 4.88
C SER A 72 11.31 11.04 3.54
N THR A 73 10.60 10.91 2.42
CA THR A 73 11.18 10.81 1.07
C THR A 73 11.01 12.11 0.26
N SER A 74 11.85 12.34 -0.76
CA SER A 74 11.67 13.52 -1.62
C SER A 74 10.43 13.37 -2.51
N PRO A 75 9.66 14.46 -2.74
CA PRO A 75 8.52 14.50 -3.66
C PRO A 75 8.76 13.83 -5.02
N ALA A 76 9.95 14.06 -5.58
CA ALA A 76 10.33 13.55 -6.88
C ALA A 76 10.56 12.03 -6.86
N LEU A 77 11.13 11.48 -5.79
CA LEU A 77 11.32 10.03 -5.66
C LEU A 77 9.96 9.31 -5.57
N GLU A 78 8.99 9.93 -4.91
CA GLU A 78 7.65 9.37 -4.75
C GLU A 78 6.84 9.37 -6.05
N PHE A 79 6.99 10.44 -6.83
CA PHE A 79 6.50 10.48 -8.19
C PHE A 79 7.11 9.34 -9.04
N VAL A 80 8.43 9.18 -9.00
CA VAL A 80 9.13 8.12 -9.75
C VAL A 80 8.66 6.74 -9.33
N LYS A 81 8.57 6.46 -8.02
CA LYS A 81 8.06 5.18 -7.48
C LYS A 81 6.65 4.89 -8.00
N SER A 82 5.75 5.86 -7.91
CA SER A 82 4.35 5.70 -8.29
C SER A 82 4.19 5.45 -9.79
N VAL A 83 4.85 6.26 -10.62
CA VAL A 83 4.79 6.13 -12.08
C VAL A 83 5.42 4.83 -12.54
N CYS A 84 6.62 4.49 -12.05
CA CYS A 84 7.26 3.22 -12.41
C CYS A 84 6.43 2.01 -11.95
N CYS A 85 5.79 2.08 -10.76
CA CYS A 85 4.91 1.03 -10.30
C CYS A 85 3.71 0.80 -11.23
N LEU A 86 3.08 1.88 -11.72
CA LEU A 86 1.98 1.78 -12.67
C LEU A 86 2.45 1.22 -14.01
N LEU A 87 3.59 1.69 -14.51
CA LEU A 87 4.17 1.22 -15.77
C LEU A 87 4.60 -0.26 -15.70
N PHE A 88 5.00 -0.75 -14.53
CA PHE A 88 5.30 -2.17 -14.33
C PHE A 88 4.11 -3.11 -14.46
N LEU A 89 2.88 -2.60 -14.50
CA LEU A 89 1.70 -3.41 -14.84
C LEU A 89 1.74 -3.86 -16.31
N LEU A 90 2.48 -3.14 -17.17
CA LEU A 90 2.70 -3.49 -18.58
C LEU A 90 3.79 -4.56 -18.68
N HIS A 91 3.40 -5.82 -18.58
CA HIS A 91 4.33 -6.96 -18.55
C HIS A 91 5.24 -7.00 -19.79
N ASP A 92 4.72 -6.62 -20.95
CA ASP A 92 5.47 -6.62 -22.21
C ASP A 92 6.56 -5.53 -22.30
N MET A 93 6.66 -4.61 -21.34
CA MET A 93 7.57 -3.46 -21.37
C MET A 93 8.47 -3.37 -20.13
N HIS A 94 8.57 -4.45 -19.34
CA HIS A 94 9.35 -4.47 -18.09
C HIS A 94 10.79 -3.93 -18.26
N ASP A 95 11.50 -4.34 -19.31
CA ASP A 95 12.90 -3.94 -19.54
C ASP A 95 13.05 -2.45 -19.82
N ASP A 96 12.15 -1.89 -20.64
CA ASP A 96 12.12 -0.46 -20.97
C ASP A 96 11.80 0.38 -19.72
N VAL A 97 10.85 -0.09 -18.90
CA VAL A 97 10.48 0.55 -17.64
C VAL A 97 11.62 0.46 -16.60
N MET A 98 12.38 -0.64 -16.56
CA MET A 98 13.57 -0.76 -15.72
C MET A 98 14.66 0.24 -16.13
N ASN A 99 14.90 0.41 -17.43
CA ASN A 99 15.84 1.41 -17.94
C ASN A 99 15.41 2.84 -17.55
N LEU A 100 14.12 3.16 -17.73
CA LEU A 100 13.54 4.44 -17.30
C LEU A 100 13.73 4.66 -15.80
N ARG A 101 13.39 3.67 -14.99
CA ARG A 101 13.55 3.74 -13.52
C ARG A 101 14.98 4.05 -13.14
N ARG A 102 15.96 3.34 -13.72
CA ARG A 102 17.38 3.59 -13.49
C ARG A 102 17.76 5.04 -13.81
N ASP A 103 17.35 5.55 -14.97
CA ASP A 103 17.77 6.87 -15.38
C ASP A 103 17.06 7.99 -14.58
N LEU A 104 15.81 7.79 -14.17
CA LEU A 104 15.10 8.68 -13.25
C LEU A 104 15.79 8.73 -11.88
N LEU A 105 16.25 7.59 -11.36
CA LEU A 105 16.97 7.53 -10.09
C LEU A 105 18.35 8.17 -10.17
N LYS A 106 19.06 8.01 -11.30
CA LYS A 106 20.30 8.74 -11.58
C LYS A 106 20.08 10.25 -11.58
N LEU A 107 18.97 10.73 -12.16
CA LEU A 107 18.63 12.16 -12.13
C LEU A 107 18.51 12.67 -10.69
N LEU A 108 17.87 11.88 -9.82
CA LEU A 108 17.73 12.16 -8.39
C LEU A 108 19.00 11.88 -7.55
N LYS A 109 20.09 11.40 -8.18
CA LYS A 109 21.34 10.98 -7.54
C LYS A 109 21.16 9.90 -6.46
N LEU A 110 20.17 9.02 -6.64
CA LEU A 110 19.87 7.93 -5.73
C LEU A 110 20.32 6.59 -6.33
N SER A 111 20.77 5.68 -5.47
CA SER A 111 21.10 4.30 -5.87
C SER A 111 19.84 3.48 -6.05
N GLU A 112 19.79 2.67 -7.12
CA GLU A 112 18.72 1.70 -7.41
C GLU A 112 18.47 0.70 -6.27
N TYR A 113 19.51 0.43 -5.49
CA TYR A 113 19.51 -0.56 -4.41
C TYR A 113 19.33 0.05 -3.02
N SER A 114 19.15 1.37 -2.94
CA SER A 114 18.87 1.99 -1.64
C SER A 114 17.50 1.53 -1.12
N GLU A 115 17.38 1.31 0.19
CA GLU A 115 16.11 0.97 0.85
C GLU A 115 15.03 2.03 0.61
N MET A 116 15.44 3.27 0.38
CA MET A 116 14.55 4.37 0.03
C MET A 116 14.00 4.26 -1.40
N THR A 117 14.66 3.50 -2.27
CA THR A 117 14.34 3.36 -3.69
C THR A 117 13.65 2.04 -3.99
N THR A 118 13.83 1.01 -3.17
CA THR A 118 13.04 -0.22 -3.28
C THR A 118 11.56 0.17 -3.13
N THR A 119 10.80 -0.09 -4.19
CA THR A 119 9.36 0.18 -4.23
C THR A 119 8.70 -0.82 -3.29
N ASN A 120 8.63 -0.47 -2.00
CA ASN A 120 7.78 -1.17 -1.05
C ASN A 120 6.33 -0.84 -1.42
N LEU A 121 5.78 -1.67 -2.30
CA LEU A 121 4.38 -1.65 -2.76
C LEU A 121 3.39 -1.65 -1.58
N SER A 122 3.84 -2.12 -0.42
CA SER A 122 3.20 -2.03 0.90
C SER A 122 2.67 -0.62 1.24
N SER A 123 3.30 0.41 0.68
CA SER A 123 2.91 1.81 0.86
C SER A 123 1.58 2.22 0.20
N LEU A 124 1.04 1.39 -0.70
CA LEU A 124 -0.16 1.67 -1.50
C LEU A 124 -1.31 0.70 -1.23
N THR A 125 -1.20 -0.14 -0.19
CA THR A 125 -2.20 -1.17 0.09
C THR A 125 -3.45 -0.55 0.72
N SER A 126 -4.54 -0.53 -0.04
CA SER A 126 -5.86 -0.18 0.49
C SER A 126 -6.29 -1.16 1.57
N PHE A 127 -6.51 -0.68 2.79
CA PHE A 127 -7.09 -1.49 3.85
C PHE A 127 -8.61 -1.31 3.84
N VAL A 128 -9.36 -2.37 3.58
CA VAL A 128 -10.83 -2.31 3.45
C VAL A 128 -11.50 -3.02 4.63
N ILE A 129 -12.39 -2.30 5.32
CA ILE A 129 -13.36 -2.92 6.23
C ILE A 129 -14.57 -3.35 5.40
N PRO A 130 -14.84 -4.66 5.28
CA PRO A 130 -15.98 -5.16 4.55
C PRO A 130 -17.27 -4.96 5.37
N GLN A 131 -18.37 -4.66 4.67
CA GLN A 131 -19.74 -4.73 5.20
C GLN A 131 -19.98 -3.95 6.50
N LEU A 132 -19.39 -2.76 6.66
CA LEU A 132 -19.69 -1.91 7.81
C LEU A 132 -21.12 -1.40 7.73
N VAL A 133 -21.91 -1.68 8.77
CA VAL A 133 -23.34 -1.30 8.85
C VAL A 133 -23.50 0.04 9.57
N CYS A 134 -24.23 0.97 8.96
CA CYS A 134 -24.55 2.25 9.57
C CYS A 134 -25.65 2.14 10.62
N SER A 135 -25.37 2.55 11.86
CA SER A 135 -26.36 2.50 12.97
C SER A 135 -27.60 3.38 12.77
N ASN A 136 -27.55 4.36 11.86
CA ASN A 136 -28.66 5.29 11.61
C ASN A 136 -29.59 4.83 10.47
N CYS A 137 -29.03 4.38 9.34
CA CYS A 137 -29.83 4.02 8.16
C CYS A 137 -29.76 2.52 7.78
N ASN A 138 -29.02 1.70 8.53
CA ASN A 138 -28.77 0.28 8.27
C ASN A 138 -28.18 -0.04 6.89
N HIS A 139 -27.67 0.97 6.18
CA HIS A 139 -26.92 0.77 4.96
C HIS A 139 -25.57 0.12 5.29
N TYR A 140 -25.24 -0.96 4.60
CA TYR A 140 -23.93 -1.59 4.68
C TYR A 140 -23.07 -1.13 3.51
N ARG A 141 -21.78 -0.92 3.76
CA ARG A 141 -20.79 -0.66 2.69
C ARG A 141 -19.41 -1.09 3.12
N ASP A 142 -18.57 -1.31 2.13
CA ASP A 142 -17.14 -1.44 2.36
C ASP A 142 -16.53 -0.03 2.53
N ILE A 143 -15.62 0.09 3.49
CA ILE A 143 -14.87 1.33 3.74
C ILE A 143 -13.40 1.06 3.50
N ASP A 144 -12.83 1.78 2.54
CA ASP A 144 -11.40 1.76 2.29
C ASP A 144 -10.76 2.80 3.21
N LEU A 145 -10.23 2.33 4.34
CA LEU A 145 -9.69 3.19 5.39
C LEU A 145 -8.60 4.10 4.85
N TYR A 146 -7.78 3.62 3.90
CA TYR A 146 -6.65 4.34 3.31
C TYR A 146 -7.07 5.37 2.26
N ARG A 147 -8.09 5.05 1.47
CA ARG A 147 -8.60 6.00 0.47
C ARG A 147 -9.49 7.07 1.09
N GLU A 148 -10.21 6.72 2.16
CA GLU A 148 -11.19 7.58 2.82
C GLU A 148 -10.63 8.31 4.05
N ILE A 149 -9.31 8.21 4.30
CA ILE A 149 -8.61 8.90 5.40
C ILE A 149 -8.91 10.43 5.38
N ASN A 150 -9.13 11.02 4.20
CA ASN A 150 -9.35 12.47 4.06
C ASN A 150 -10.84 12.88 4.14
N SER A 151 -11.74 12.00 4.57
CA SER A 151 -13.12 12.38 4.87
C SER A 151 -13.13 13.23 6.15
N THR A 152 -13.14 14.56 6.00
CA THR A 152 -13.23 15.51 7.10
C THR A 152 -14.69 15.87 7.39
N ILE A 153 -15.09 15.83 8.66
CA ILE A 153 -16.23 16.58 9.15
C ILE A 153 -15.66 17.66 10.07
N ASN A 154 -15.48 18.87 9.54
CA ASN A 154 -15.44 20.12 10.30
C ASN A 154 -15.66 21.27 9.33
N LYS A 155 -16.91 21.71 9.19
CA LYS A 155 -17.24 22.92 8.41
C LYS A 155 -17.39 24.17 9.26
N ASP A 156 -17.39 24.05 10.61
CA ASP A 156 -17.95 25.11 11.45
C ASP A 156 -17.02 25.68 12.54
N SER A 157 -15.74 25.31 12.61
CA SER A 157 -14.81 25.91 13.58
C SER A 157 -13.65 26.60 12.86
N ASN A 158 -13.66 27.94 12.91
CA ASN A 158 -12.54 28.79 12.55
C ASN A 158 -11.28 28.34 13.31
N ASP A 159 -10.17 28.28 12.56
CA ASP A 159 -8.78 28.35 13.03
C ASP A 159 -8.36 27.40 14.16
N ASP A 160 -7.94 26.18 13.79
CA ASP A 160 -6.72 25.52 14.28
C ASP A 160 -6.53 24.16 13.57
N GLU A 161 -5.49 24.04 12.74
CA GLU A 161 -5.17 22.79 12.01
C GLU A 161 -4.91 21.58 12.93
N GLN A 162 -4.59 21.82 14.20
CA GLN A 162 -4.29 20.80 15.20
C GLN A 162 -5.51 19.95 15.63
N TYR A 163 -6.74 20.40 15.38
CA TYR A 163 -7.96 19.73 15.87
C TYR A 163 -8.87 19.18 14.77
N ARG A 164 -8.35 18.94 13.56
CA ARG A 164 -9.14 18.25 12.52
C ARG A 164 -9.36 16.79 12.89
N GLN A 165 -10.59 16.44 13.29
CA GLN A 165 -10.97 15.06 13.53
C GLN A 165 -11.40 14.41 12.21
N TYR A 166 -10.67 13.37 11.78
CA TYR A 166 -11.01 12.60 10.58
C TYR A 166 -12.06 11.55 10.94
N GLN A 167 -13.19 11.58 10.23
CA GLN A 167 -14.32 10.68 10.50
C GLN A 167 -14.85 10.05 9.21
N TYR A 168 -15.08 8.74 9.27
CA TYR A 168 -15.72 8.00 8.20
C TYR A 168 -17.23 8.25 8.23
N THR A 169 -17.84 8.48 7.06
CA THR A 169 -19.26 8.83 6.96
C THR A 169 -20.02 7.84 6.09
N CYS A 170 -21.30 7.67 6.39
CA CYS A 170 -22.20 6.89 5.56
C CYS A 170 -22.48 7.63 4.23
N ASN A 171 -22.50 6.91 3.11
CA ASN A 171 -22.80 7.50 1.80
C ASN A 171 -24.27 7.91 1.62
N GLN A 172 -25.18 7.32 2.40
CA GLN A 172 -26.62 7.57 2.26
C GLN A 172 -27.13 8.66 3.20
N CYS A 173 -26.82 8.56 4.49
CA CYS A 173 -27.32 9.50 5.49
C CYS A 173 -26.26 10.48 6.01
N HIS A 174 -25.00 10.37 5.54
CA HIS A 174 -23.86 11.18 5.96
C HIS A 174 -23.57 11.19 7.48
N THR A 175 -24.20 10.28 8.23
CA THR A 175 -23.89 10.08 9.65
C THR A 175 -22.48 9.52 9.79
N ALA A 176 -21.71 10.05 10.74
CA ALA A 176 -20.40 9.54 11.09
C ALA A 176 -20.51 8.13 11.69
N TYR A 177 -19.61 7.24 11.29
CA TYR A 177 -19.47 5.93 11.92
C TYR A 177 -18.83 6.08 13.30
N ASP A 178 -19.22 5.20 14.22
CA ASP A 178 -18.59 5.12 15.52
C ASP A 178 -17.14 4.65 15.37
N GLN A 179 -16.22 5.51 15.75
CA GLN A 179 -14.79 5.25 15.67
C GLN A 179 -14.37 4.07 16.56
N THR A 180 -15.05 3.86 17.68
CA THR A 180 -14.74 2.74 18.60
C THR A 180 -15.03 1.39 17.95
N VAL A 181 -16.10 1.29 17.17
CA VAL A 181 -16.46 0.09 16.40
C VAL A 181 -15.40 -0.21 15.33
N ILE A 182 -14.93 0.83 14.64
CA ILE A 182 -13.87 0.72 13.63
C ILE A 182 -12.55 0.29 14.29
N GLU A 183 -12.17 0.94 15.40
CA GLU A 183 -10.96 0.60 16.14
C GLU A 183 -11.00 -0.86 16.65
N GLN A 184 -12.13 -1.29 17.19
CA GLN A 184 -12.32 -2.66 17.67
C GLN A 184 -12.24 -3.68 16.53
N TYR A 185 -12.80 -3.36 15.36
CA TYR A 185 -12.65 -4.19 14.17
C TYR A 185 -11.17 -4.35 13.79
N LEU A 186 -10.41 -3.26 13.76
CA LEU A 186 -8.99 -3.27 13.40
C LEU A 186 -8.15 -4.06 14.42
N LEU A 187 -8.45 -3.92 15.70
CA LEU A 187 -7.82 -4.70 16.76
C LEU A 187 -8.07 -6.20 16.59
N ASN A 188 -9.32 -6.60 16.35
CA ASN A 188 -9.66 -8.00 16.12
C ASN A 188 -8.99 -8.55 14.86
N HIS A 189 -8.94 -7.76 13.78
CA HIS A 189 -8.25 -8.15 12.56
C HIS A 189 -6.75 -8.37 12.80
N LEU A 190 -6.08 -7.42 13.47
CA LEU A 190 -4.67 -7.54 13.84
C LEU A 190 -4.41 -8.78 14.72
N GLN A 191 -5.25 -9.03 15.72
CA GLN A 191 -5.15 -10.22 16.57
C GLN A 191 -5.31 -11.52 15.79
N THR A 192 -6.23 -11.54 14.83
CA THR A 192 -6.44 -12.70 13.95
C THR A 192 -5.19 -12.96 13.11
N LEU A 193 -4.61 -11.93 12.49
CA LEU A 193 -3.37 -12.07 11.71
C LEU A 193 -2.19 -12.57 12.54
N ILE A 194 -2.07 -12.11 13.79
CA ILE A 194 -1.04 -12.60 14.71
C ILE A 194 -1.25 -14.07 15.01
N LEU A 195 -2.49 -14.47 15.30
CA LEU A 195 -2.84 -15.85 15.56
C LEU A 195 -2.52 -16.74 14.35
N GLU A 196 -2.90 -16.32 13.15
CA GLU A 196 -2.58 -17.01 11.90
C GLU A 196 -1.07 -17.16 11.71
N ASN A 197 -0.28 -16.11 11.94
CA ASN A 197 1.16 -16.16 11.82
C ASN A 197 1.83 -17.07 12.88
N VAL A 198 1.22 -17.23 14.05
CA VAL A 198 1.72 -18.13 15.11
C VAL A 198 1.30 -19.58 14.86
N LEU A 199 0.09 -19.81 14.34
CA LEU A 199 -0.48 -21.13 14.11
C LEU A 199 -0.21 -21.69 12.70
N GLN A 200 0.48 -20.94 11.84
CA GLN A 200 0.78 -21.37 10.48
C GLN A 200 1.56 -22.68 10.43
N ASP A 201 1.33 -23.43 9.36
CA ASP A 201 2.09 -24.63 9.08
C ASP A 201 3.55 -24.31 8.73
N ALA A 202 4.41 -25.30 8.96
CA ALA A 202 5.78 -25.28 8.45
C ALA A 202 5.93 -26.30 7.31
N ILE A 203 6.55 -25.89 6.21
CA ILE A 203 6.78 -26.70 5.02
C ILE A 203 8.26 -26.97 4.83
N CYS A 204 8.58 -28.13 4.26
CA CYS A 204 9.96 -28.44 3.89
C CYS A 204 10.29 -27.78 2.55
N ASN A 205 11.42 -27.08 2.46
CA ASN A 205 11.82 -26.38 1.23
C ASN A 205 12.07 -27.30 0.03
N LYS A 206 12.53 -28.53 0.28
CA LYS A 206 12.89 -29.48 -0.80
C LYS A 206 11.70 -30.29 -1.33
N CYS A 207 10.92 -30.88 -0.43
CA CYS A 207 9.83 -31.81 -0.78
C CYS A 207 8.44 -31.22 -0.62
N HIS A 208 8.32 -30.01 -0.07
CA HIS A 208 7.06 -29.30 0.17
C HIS A 208 6.04 -30.05 1.04
N PHE A 209 6.47 -31.07 1.80
CA PHE A 209 5.62 -31.72 2.78
C PHE A 209 5.40 -30.81 3.99
N VAL A 210 4.17 -30.82 4.48
CA VAL A 210 3.76 -30.12 5.70
C VAL A 210 4.26 -30.88 6.92
N ARG A 211 4.79 -30.13 7.89
CA ARG A 211 5.23 -30.65 9.17
C ARG A 211 4.04 -31.17 9.97
N ASN A 212 3.97 -32.48 10.13
CA ASN A 212 2.91 -33.15 10.88
C ASN A 212 3.22 -33.30 12.39
N VAL A 213 4.44 -33.00 12.83
CA VAL A 213 4.88 -33.23 14.21
C VAL A 213 5.73 -32.08 14.76
N ASN A 214 5.32 -31.54 15.91
CA ASN A 214 5.89 -30.31 16.52
C ASN A 214 7.31 -30.43 17.09
N TYR A 215 7.87 -31.63 17.26
CA TYR A 215 9.26 -31.79 17.74
C TYR A 215 10.26 -31.97 16.59
N LYS A 216 9.81 -32.31 15.38
CA LYS A 216 10.71 -32.54 14.22
C LYS A 216 11.15 -31.21 13.61
N ILE A 217 12.42 -30.84 13.77
CA ILE A 217 12.99 -29.62 13.17
C ILE A 217 13.35 -29.86 11.69
N TYR A 218 13.78 -31.08 11.36
CA TYR A 218 14.14 -31.51 10.02
C TYR A 218 13.07 -32.42 9.42
N CYS A 219 12.89 -32.32 8.11
CA CYS A 219 12.13 -33.27 7.32
C CYS A 219 12.91 -34.59 7.19
N ASP A 220 12.19 -35.67 6.88
CA ASP A 220 12.80 -36.98 6.66
C ASP A 220 13.71 -36.99 5.41
N CYS A 221 13.61 -35.97 4.54
CA CYS A 221 14.55 -35.74 3.43
C CYS A 221 15.84 -35.00 3.82
N GLY A 222 16.02 -34.65 5.10
CA GLY A 222 17.21 -34.00 5.67
C GLY A 222 17.21 -32.46 5.64
N GLU A 223 16.16 -31.82 5.13
CA GLU A 223 16.07 -30.35 5.02
C GLU A 223 15.29 -29.75 6.20
N LEU A 224 15.52 -28.47 6.52
CA LEU A 224 14.78 -27.77 7.57
C LEU A 224 13.34 -27.44 7.16
N TYR A 225 12.41 -27.54 8.12
CA TYR A 225 11.08 -26.95 7.96
C TYR A 225 11.15 -25.43 8.14
N GLN A 226 10.43 -24.70 7.28
CA GLN A 226 10.27 -23.24 7.36
C GLN A 226 8.79 -22.89 7.41
N ASN A 227 8.46 -21.75 8.02
CA ASN A 227 7.09 -21.24 8.05
C ASN A 227 6.55 -21.08 6.62
N LEU A 228 5.29 -21.46 6.40
CA LEU A 228 4.61 -21.34 5.11
C LEU A 228 4.59 -19.89 4.61
N HIS A 229 4.43 -18.94 5.51
CA HIS A 229 4.39 -17.51 5.23
C HIS A 229 5.44 -16.74 6.01
N THR A 230 6.06 -15.76 5.35
CA THR A 230 6.97 -14.81 6.00
C THR A 230 6.18 -13.79 6.80
N THR A 231 6.78 -13.25 7.87
CA THR A 231 6.22 -12.18 8.71
C THR A 231 6.08 -10.84 7.98
N LYS A 232 6.54 -10.74 6.72
CA LYS A 232 6.51 -9.51 5.91
C LYS A 232 5.10 -8.93 5.81
N PHE A 233 4.10 -9.75 5.51
CA PHE A 233 2.71 -9.30 5.39
C PHE A 233 2.17 -8.70 6.70
N LEU A 234 2.52 -9.32 7.84
CA LEU A 234 2.12 -8.82 9.15
C LEU A 234 2.81 -7.47 9.44
N ASN A 235 4.10 -7.35 9.12
CA ASN A 235 4.85 -6.11 9.28
C ASN A 235 4.28 -4.97 8.43
N ASP A 236 4.04 -5.25 7.15
CA ASP A 236 3.40 -4.33 6.21
C ASP A 236 2.03 -3.85 6.75
N THR A 237 1.22 -4.77 7.27
CA THR A 237 -0.08 -4.45 7.85
C THR A 237 0.04 -3.60 9.13
N CYS A 238 1.00 -3.91 10.02
CA CYS A 238 1.27 -3.12 11.22
C CYS A 238 1.68 -1.68 10.89
N ILE A 239 2.47 -1.46 9.84
CA ILE A 239 2.87 -0.12 9.38
C ILE A 239 1.63 0.67 8.95
N ILE A 240 0.76 0.07 8.14
CA ILE A 240 -0.46 0.70 7.63
C ILE A 240 -1.44 1.02 8.79
N LEU A 241 -1.67 0.07 9.69
CA LEU A 241 -2.56 0.27 10.84
C LEU A 241 -2.00 1.32 11.80
N SER A 242 -0.68 1.40 11.99
CA SER A 242 -0.05 2.44 12.83
C SER A 242 -0.27 3.84 12.27
N GLN A 243 -0.19 3.98 10.95
CA GLN A 243 -0.49 5.20 10.22
C GLN A 243 -1.96 5.62 10.43
N ILE A 244 -2.91 4.71 10.16
CA ILE A 244 -4.35 4.96 10.36
C ILE A 244 -4.63 5.34 11.82
N ALA A 245 -4.08 4.59 12.77
CA ALA A 245 -4.28 4.82 14.19
C ALA A 245 -3.80 6.21 14.62
N SER A 246 -2.64 6.65 14.13
CA SER A 246 -2.06 7.95 14.47
C SER A 246 -2.93 9.11 13.97
N LYS A 247 -3.53 9.00 12.79
CA LYS A 247 -4.35 10.08 12.21
C LYS A 247 -5.76 10.14 12.78
N HIS A 248 -6.37 8.99 13.02
CA HIS A 248 -7.71 8.94 13.63
C HIS A 248 -7.67 8.99 15.16
N GLN A 249 -6.50 9.03 15.80
CA GLN A 249 -6.35 8.99 17.27
C GLN A 249 -6.94 7.71 17.90
N MET A 250 -6.67 6.55 17.29
CA MET A 250 -7.04 5.23 17.81
C MET A 250 -5.98 4.73 18.81
N ILE A 251 -6.17 5.05 20.08
CA ILE A 251 -5.17 4.86 21.13
C ILE A 251 -4.91 3.37 21.41
N ALA A 252 -5.95 2.55 21.48
CA ALA A 252 -5.81 1.13 21.83
C ALA A 252 -5.11 0.37 20.71
N LEU A 253 -5.45 0.67 19.45
CA LEU A 253 -4.76 0.10 18.29
C LEU A 253 -3.27 0.49 18.27
N GLN A 254 -2.96 1.75 18.54
CA GLN A 254 -1.57 2.23 18.57
C GLN A 254 -0.75 1.55 19.68
N GLN A 255 -1.33 1.39 20.87
CA GLN A 255 -0.69 0.69 22.00
C GLN A 255 -0.39 -0.77 21.66
N GLN A 256 -1.34 -1.46 21.02
CA GLN A 256 -1.16 -2.85 20.61
C GLN A 256 -0.02 -3.01 19.59
N ILE A 257 0.04 -2.13 18.59
CA ILE A 257 1.11 -2.16 17.58
C ILE A 257 2.48 -1.83 18.21
N GLN A 258 2.53 -0.85 19.11
CA GLN A 258 3.77 -0.53 19.84
C GLN A 258 4.24 -1.70 20.71
N PHE A 259 3.32 -2.40 21.36
CA PHE A 259 3.65 -3.59 22.15
C PHE A 259 4.22 -4.69 21.26
N LEU A 260 3.60 -4.95 20.11
CA LEU A 260 4.09 -5.92 19.14
C LEU A 260 5.48 -5.56 18.66
N ASN A 261 5.70 -4.32 18.20
CA ASN A 261 7.02 -3.90 17.70
C ASN A 261 8.14 -4.04 18.74
N ARG A 262 7.84 -3.83 20.04
CA ARG A 262 8.81 -4.03 21.13
C ARG A 262 9.20 -5.49 21.33
N LEU A 263 8.27 -6.42 21.18
CA LEU A 263 8.55 -7.85 21.40
C LEU A 263 9.41 -8.48 20.31
N ASN A 264 9.40 -7.87 19.14
CA ASN A 264 9.68 -8.55 17.89
C ASN A 264 10.93 -8.00 17.19
N HIS A 265 11.45 -6.83 17.60
CA HIS A 265 12.63 -6.19 17.02
C HIS A 265 12.60 -6.13 15.47
N TRP A 266 11.43 -5.88 14.87
CA TRP A 266 11.23 -5.93 13.40
C TRP A 266 11.98 -4.86 12.59
N ASN A 267 12.76 -4.00 13.27
CA ASN A 267 13.51 -2.88 12.71
C ASN A 267 15.02 -2.97 12.99
N GLU A 268 15.56 -4.17 13.27
CA GLU A 268 17.01 -4.43 13.23
C GLU A 268 17.43 -5.13 11.93
#